data_AF-A0A967DA22-F1
#
_entry.id   AF-A0A967DA22-F1
#
_cell.length_a   1.000
_cell.length_b   1.000
_cell.length_c   1.000
_cell.angle_alpha   90.00
_cell.angle_beta   90.00
_cell.angle_gamma   90.00
#
_symmetry.space_group_name_H-M   'P 1'
#
loop_
_entity.id
_entity.type
_entity.pdbx_description
1 polymer ?
#
loop_
_entity_poly.entity_id
_entity_poly.type
_entity_poly.pdbx_seq_one_letter_code
_entity_poly.pdbx_strand_id
1 'polypeptide(L)' 'MNSDALTIFTGNANPTLAEAVASQMQLQLGKAFVGRFSDGEIQVEIQENVRGKNVVVIQSTCDPT' A
#
# COMPACT_ATOMS: atom_id res chain seq x y z
N MET A 1 18.15 5.61 18.02
CA MET A 1 17.90 4.87 16.76
C MET A 1 16.50 5.25 16.31
N ASN A 2 16.36 6.34 15.56
CA ASN A 2 15.08 6.69 14.97
C ASN A 2 14.96 5.86 13.70
N SER A 3 14.53 4.62 13.86
CA SER A 3 14.09 3.83 12.72
C SER A 3 12.76 4.45 12.30
N ASP A 4 12.80 5.49 11.47
CA ASP A 4 11.60 6.01 10.83
C ASP A 4 10.93 4.81 10.14
N ALA A 5 9.89 4.27 10.75
CA ALA A 5 9.34 2.98 10.37
C ALA A 5 8.76 3.08 8.96
N LEU A 6 9.54 2.61 7.97
CA LEU A 6 9.14 2.57 6.58
C LEU A 6 7.89 1.70 6.46
N THR A 7 6.82 2.24 5.88
CA THR A 7 5.57 1.53 5.64
C THR A 7 5.29 1.53 4.14
N ILE A 8 5.03 0.35 3.58
CA ILE A 8 4.76 0.16 2.16
C ILE A 8 3.28 -0.15 1.99
N PHE A 9 2.57 0.62 1.16
CA PHE A 9 1.21 0.31 0.74
C PHE A 9 1.19 -0.08 -0.74
N THR A 10 0.15 -0.79 -1.13
CA THR A 10 -0.16 -1.11 -2.53
C THR A 10 -1.62 -0.82 -2.81
N GLY A 11 -1.90 -0.46 -4.06
CA GLY A 11 -3.26 -0.57 -4.57
C GLY A 11 -3.48 -1.91 -5.28
N ASN A 12 -4.45 -1.92 -6.20
CA ASN A 12 -4.96 -3.17 -6.78
C ASN A 12 -4.27 -3.64 -8.06
N ALA A 13 -3.36 -2.86 -8.68
CA ALA A 13 -2.83 -3.22 -10.00
C ALA A 13 -1.83 -4.38 -9.94
N ASN A 14 -0.98 -4.42 -8.90
CA ASN A 14 -0.01 -5.51 -8.74
C ASN A 14 0.39 -5.71 -7.26
N PRO A 15 -0.51 -6.29 -6.43
CA PRO A 15 -0.22 -6.54 -5.02
C PRO A 15 0.92 -7.55 -4.84
N THR A 16 1.06 -8.54 -5.72
CA THR A 16 2.14 -9.54 -5.66
C THR A 16 3.53 -8.92 -5.75
N LEU A 17 3.72 -7.93 -6.63
CA LEU A 17 4.99 -7.20 -6.71
C LEU A 17 5.27 -6.43 -5.42
N ALA A 18 4.26 -5.74 -4.88
CA ALA A 18 4.43 -4.97 -3.65
C ALA A 18 4.77 -5.87 -2.45
N GLU A 19 4.13 -7.04 -2.33
CA GLU A 19 4.46 -8.05 -1.32
C GLU A 19 5.90 -8.56 -1.47
N ALA A 20 6.34 -8.85 -2.71
CA ALA A 20 7.71 -9.27 -2.96
C ALA A 20 8.73 -8.21 -2.54
N VAL A 21 8.49 -6.93 -2.87
CA VAL A 21 9.35 -5.82 -2.45
C VAL A 21 9.39 -5.68 -0.93
N ALA A 22 8.22 -5.71 -0.26
CA ALA A 22 8.15 -5.63 1.20
C ALA A 22 8.90 -6.80 1.86
N SER A 23 8.75 -8.01 1.33
CA SER A 23 9.44 -9.21 1.82
C SER A 23 10.96 -9.11 1.70
N GLN A 24 11.49 -8.57 0.58
CA GLN A 24 12.94 -8.33 0.43
C GLN A 24 13.49 -7.35 1.48
N MET A 25 12.65 -6.43 1.95
CA MET A 25 13.01 -5.45 2.98
C MET A 25 12.68 -5.92 4.41
N GLN A 26 12.21 -7.16 4.57
CA GLN A 26 11.74 -7.72 5.86
C GLN A 26 10.60 -6.91 6.48
N LEU A 27 9.78 -6.29 5.64
CA LEU A 27 8.59 -5.52 6.02
C LEU A 27 7.31 -6.28 5.63
N GLN A 28 6.22 -5.95 6.30
CA GLN A 28 4.88 -6.31 5.85
C GLN A 28 4.24 -5.11 5.15
N LEU A 29 3.30 -5.37 4.24
CA LEU A 29 2.48 -4.32 3.68
C LEU A 29 1.65 -3.66 4.79
N GLY A 30 1.52 -2.35 4.69
CA GLY A 30 0.66 -1.57 5.56
C GLY A 30 -0.80 -1.94 5.34
N LYS A 31 -1.59 -1.84 6.41
CA LYS A 31 -3.01 -2.17 6.40
C LYS A 31 -3.79 -1.05 5.73
N ALA A 32 -4.32 -1.32 4.55
CA ALA A 32 -5.21 -0.43 3.85
C ALA A 32 -6.29 -1.23 3.13
N PHE A 33 -7.50 -0.69 3.12
CA PHE A 33 -8.56 -1.12 2.21
C PHE A 33 -8.48 -0.28 0.93
N VAL A 34 -8.44 -0.93 -0.23
CA VAL A 34 -8.47 -0.28 -1.54
C VAL A 34 -9.53 -0.97 -2.39
N GLY A 35 -10.68 -0.34 -2.51
CA GLY A 35 -11.86 -0.89 -3.17
C GLY A 35 -12.54 0.11 -4.10
N ARG A 36 -13.79 -0.18 -4.43
CA ARG A 36 -14.66 0.72 -5.20
C ARG A 36 -16.02 0.83 -4.54
N PHE A 37 -16.61 2.02 -4.62
CA PHE A 37 -18.03 2.22 -4.34
C PHE A 37 -18.89 1.64 -5.46
N SER A 38 -20.20 1.52 -5.23
CA SER A 38 -21.15 0.96 -6.20
C SER A 38 -21.28 1.77 -7.48
N ASP A 39 -20.95 3.06 -7.45
CA ASP A 39 -20.92 3.97 -8.61
C ASP A 39 -19.57 3.94 -9.37
N GLY A 40 -18.60 3.14 -8.89
CA GLY A 40 -17.29 2.98 -9.51
C GLY A 40 -16.22 3.93 -9.01
N GLU A 41 -16.53 4.84 -8.08
CA GLU A 41 -15.52 5.69 -7.43
C GLU A 41 -14.55 4.86 -6.58
N ILE A 42 -13.28 5.28 -6.53
CA ILE A 42 -12.25 4.57 -5.77
C ILE A 42 -12.42 4.89 -4.27
N GLN A 43 -12.49 3.84 -3.44
CA GLN A 43 -12.52 3.95 -1.98
C GLN A 43 -11.16 3.51 -1.42
N VAL A 44 -10.55 4.36 -0.59
CA VAL A 44 -9.30 4.04 0.12
C VAL A 44 -9.45 4.34 1.60
N GLU A 45 -9.05 3.40 2.45
CA GLU A 45 -9.03 3.57 3.91
C GLU A 45 -7.72 3.01 4.47
N ILE A 46 -6.93 3.84 5.17
CA ILE A 46 -5.72 3.40 5.87
C ILE A 46 -6.12 2.91 7.26
N GLN A 47 -5.88 1.64 7.55
CA GLN A 47 -6.32 0.94 8.76
C GLN A 47 -5.22 0.86 9.84
N GLU A 48 -4.23 1.75 9.77
CA GLU A 48 -3.16 1.87 10.75
C GLU A 48 -2.66 3.31 10.91
N ASN A 49 -1.94 3.58 12.00
CA ASN A 49 -1.33 4.90 12.19
C ASN A 49 -0.10 5.07 11.31
N VAL A 50 -0.10 6.12 10.48
CA VAL A 50 1.01 6.48 9.58
C VAL A 50 1.65 7.83 9.90
N ARG A 51 1.24 8.49 10.99
CA ARG A 51 1.71 9.83 11.33
C ARG A 51 3.18 9.79 11.70
N GLY A 52 4.01 10.57 10.99
CA GLY A 52 5.45 10.62 11.22
C GLY A 52 6.21 9.40 10.71
N LYS A 53 5.56 8.51 9.95
CA LYS A 53 6.22 7.39 9.26
C LYS A 53 6.67 7.82 7.87
N ASN A 54 7.74 7.19 7.37
CA ASN A 54 8.10 7.25 5.96
C ASN A 54 7.21 6.27 5.19
N VAL A 55 6.46 6.76 4.21
CA VAL A 55 5.47 5.97 3.47
C VAL A 55 5.83 5.89 2.00
N VAL A 56 5.75 4.69 1.44
CA VAL A 56 5.91 4.42 0.01
C VAL A 56 4.67 3.71 -0.50
N VAL A 57 4.18 4.12 -1.68
CA VAL A 57 3.06 3.47 -2.37
C VAL A 57 3.59 2.82 -3.65
N ILE A 58 3.40 1.52 -3.77
CA ILE A 58 3.73 0.76 -4.97
C ILE A 58 2.44 0.54 -5.75
N GLN A 59 2.32 1.17 -6.92
CA GLN A 59 1.17 1.01 -7.79
C GLN A 59 1.59 1.16 -9.25
N SER A 60 1.28 0.15 -10.05
CA SER A 60 1.46 0.24 -11.50
C SER A 60 0.30 1.01 -12.13
N THR A 61 0.57 1.82 -13.13
CA THR A 61 -0.44 2.51 -13.94
C THR A 61 -0.71 1.75 -15.25
N CYS A 62 -0.75 0.41 -15.17
CA CYS A 62 -1.08 -0.45 -16.30
C CYS A 62 -2.58 -0.42 -16.60
N ASP A 63 -3.00 -1.13 -17.66
CA ASP A 63 -4.42 -1.26 -17.99
C ASP A 63 -5.23 -1.78 -16.78
N PRO A 64 -6.43 -1.24 -16.55
CA PRO A 64 -7.27 -1.66 -15.43
C PRO A 64 -7.79 -3.08 -15.65
N THR A 65 -7.40 -4.00 -14.76
CA THR A 65 -7.97 -5.36 -14.62
C THR A 65 -9.21 -5.39 -13.75
#